data_AF-A0AAU4ELR2-F1
#
_entry.id   AF-A0AAU4ELR2-F1
#
_cell.length_a   1.000
_cell.length_b   1.000
_cell.length_c   1.000
_cell.angle_alpha   90.00
_cell.angle_beta   90.00
_cell.angle_gamma   90.00
#
_symmetry.space_group_name_H-M   'P 1'
#
loop_
_entity.id
_entity.type
_entity.pdbx_description
1 polymer ?
#
loop_
_entity_poly.entity_id
_entity_poly.type
_entity_poly.pdbx_seq_one_letter_code
_entity_poly.pdbx_strand_id
1 'polypeptide(L)'
;MGVHRIWHHGLVPVEGKRPLDALRSRLITRQRQHDDYTVTDLGSSDDGGSRRCDLKFAWPDRDGRYSVQVLLSLCYHAGADRVAWLLAAACTRPWRSCHEAPAHRIGLEELGASGSDEIPIDGPVLSMHGWSREECERVADLLAEALVAPWRTSAVLVLTEPPAAPIEGWPGLVNVFDVDDRFRRTLNGHLPLGCAVPLGARLFVPPCDELPDFVESALPVSEQALEGALTRFIQTRGRTPLPEEWAEVPSVRAWYAADPFATPEREPDAGLTDKLDRAERELAEARGVIAILRKKAKTGAEERDRTAREVKALRGRIEELSAVDVACLQEQLARLQEALDDYARAFDEMEAERDELRRANGLLAGTLTRYHDAGTEVADAERPPDDFPSFADLIGAAAATLEYLEITAEAAPTAILDHHPKAAAWRRKAWDALRTLDAYARARRSLLDAGQDPGPELSDVLAFARTGQPGSLISANIIALAESDTVTTNERLRQARTFRVDPRTNPAGRDYFGAHIALERFKSPAPRLHFLDDTDRTGTVYVGYLGAHLPTSKTN
;
A
#
# COMPACT_ATOMS: atom_id res chain seq x y z
N MET A 1 24.53 44.25 -4.48
CA MET A 1 23.62 44.71 -5.55
C MET A 1 23.28 46.15 -5.25
N GLY A 2 23.35 47.06 -6.22
CA GLY A 2 23.02 48.46 -5.97
C GLY A 2 21.52 48.66 -5.75
N VAL A 3 21.15 49.55 -4.82
CA VAL A 3 19.75 49.96 -4.61
C VAL A 3 19.45 51.12 -5.55
N HIS A 4 18.41 51.00 -6.37
CA HIS A 4 18.00 52.03 -7.33
C HIS A 4 16.75 52.74 -6.83
N ARG A 5 16.80 54.07 -6.66
CA ARG A 5 15.73 54.82 -6.00
C ARG A 5 14.99 55.76 -6.93
N ILE A 6 13.74 56.08 -6.59
CA ILE A 6 12.93 57.15 -7.19
C ILE A 6 12.03 57.75 -6.11
N TRP A 7 11.52 58.96 -6.33
CA TRP A 7 10.68 59.66 -5.36
C TRP A 7 9.64 60.54 -6.03
N HIS A 8 8.45 60.65 -5.45
CA HIS A 8 7.29 61.39 -5.95
C HIS A 8 6.54 62.05 -4.79
N HIS A 9 6.08 63.29 -4.94
CA HIS A 9 5.17 63.89 -3.95
C HIS A 9 3.90 64.40 -4.60
N GLY A 10 3.01 64.85 -3.73
CA GLY A 10 1.88 65.63 -4.14
C GLY A 10 0.87 65.82 -3.01
N LEU A 11 -0.39 66.04 -3.40
CA LEU A 11 -1.48 66.29 -2.48
C LEU A 11 -2.66 65.35 -2.73
N VAL A 12 -3.36 64.95 -1.67
CA VAL A 12 -4.63 64.21 -1.72
C VAL A 12 -5.72 65.04 -1.05
N PRO A 13 -6.91 65.21 -1.64
CA PRO A 13 -8.01 65.95 -1.00
C PRO A 13 -8.44 65.30 0.32
N VAL A 14 -8.86 66.15 1.27
CA VAL A 14 -9.37 65.73 2.57
C VAL A 14 -10.84 65.33 2.47
N GLU A 15 -11.16 64.13 2.95
CA GLU A 15 -12.55 63.68 3.15
C GLU A 15 -12.84 63.44 4.64
N GLY A 16 -13.85 64.12 5.17
CA GLY A 16 -14.38 63.89 6.52
C GLY A 16 -13.51 64.45 7.67
N LYS A 17 -13.83 64.03 8.90
CA LYS A 17 -13.28 64.61 10.14
C LYS A 17 -11.86 64.12 10.50
N ARG A 18 -11.38 63.05 9.89
CA ARG A 18 -10.06 62.43 10.16
C ARG A 18 -9.41 61.99 8.83
N PRO A 19 -8.99 62.94 7.98
CA PRO A 19 -8.51 62.64 6.64
C PRO A 19 -7.33 61.67 6.61
N LEU A 20 -6.35 61.87 7.51
CA LEU A 20 -5.16 61.03 7.55
C LEU A 20 -5.48 59.57 7.88
N ASP A 21 -6.33 59.34 8.88
CA ASP A 21 -6.77 58.00 9.27
C ASP A 21 -7.62 57.33 8.18
N ALA A 22 -8.47 58.11 7.50
CA ALA A 22 -9.29 57.63 6.39
C ALA A 22 -8.41 57.21 5.20
N LEU A 23 -7.42 58.03 4.83
CA LEU A 23 -6.50 57.76 3.74
C LEU A 23 -5.64 56.51 4.02
N ARG A 24 -5.06 56.45 5.24
CA ARG A 24 -4.34 55.26 5.75
C ARG A 24 -5.19 54.00 5.66
N SER A 25 -6.44 54.07 6.12
CA SER A 25 -7.35 52.92 6.12
C SER A 25 -7.72 52.46 4.70
N ARG A 26 -7.92 53.40 3.76
CA ARG A 26 -8.20 53.07 2.35
C ARG A 26 -7.01 52.36 1.70
N LEU A 27 -5.79 52.86 1.90
CA LEU A 27 -4.56 52.24 1.38
C LEU A 27 -4.32 50.83 1.95
N ILE A 28 -4.54 50.63 3.25
CA ILE A 28 -4.44 49.30 3.88
C ILE A 28 -5.54 48.36 3.37
N THR A 29 -6.76 48.86 3.18
CA THR A 29 -7.88 48.04 2.69
C THR A 29 -7.71 47.65 1.23
N ARG A 30 -7.14 48.52 0.39
CA ARG A 30 -6.84 48.24 -1.02
C ARG A 30 -5.94 47.01 -1.17
N GLN A 31 -4.97 46.82 -0.28
CA GLN A 31 -4.13 45.63 -0.29
C GLN A 31 -4.93 44.32 -0.16
N ARG A 32 -6.12 44.33 0.45
CA ARG A 32 -7.00 43.15 0.51
C ARG A 32 -7.70 42.84 -0.82
N GLN A 33 -7.73 43.81 -1.73
CA GLN A 33 -8.31 43.67 -3.06
C GLN A 33 -7.23 43.39 -4.12
N HIS A 34 -5.96 43.59 -3.77
CA HIS A 34 -4.80 43.50 -4.66
C HIS A 34 -3.67 42.71 -3.97
N ASP A 35 -3.58 41.41 -4.25
CA ASP A 35 -2.59 40.49 -3.67
C ASP A 35 -1.16 40.65 -4.27
N ASP A 36 -0.92 41.68 -5.07
CA ASP A 36 0.33 41.89 -5.80
C ASP A 36 1.36 42.75 -5.03
N TYR A 37 0.98 43.28 -3.86
CA TYR A 37 1.89 43.94 -2.92
C TYR A 37 1.50 43.72 -1.45
N THR A 38 2.44 43.95 -0.55
CA THR A 38 2.23 43.96 0.91
C THR A 38 2.30 45.39 1.43
N VAL A 39 1.53 45.68 2.48
CA VAL A 39 1.56 46.97 3.18
C VAL A 39 1.79 46.75 4.67
N THR A 40 2.77 47.45 5.23
CA THR A 40 3.11 47.46 6.65
C THR A 40 2.97 48.88 7.16
N ASP A 41 2.18 49.01 8.22
CA ASP A 41 1.98 50.27 8.89
C ASP A 41 3.14 50.55 9.86
N LEU A 42 3.88 51.63 9.63
CA LEU A 42 5.03 52.00 10.46
C LEU A 42 4.66 52.94 11.61
N GLY A 43 3.37 53.31 11.72
CA GLY A 43 2.85 54.14 12.79
C GLY A 43 2.60 55.58 12.36
N SER A 44 2.29 56.40 13.37
CA SER A 44 1.95 57.80 13.20
C SER A 44 2.65 58.64 14.24
N SER A 45 3.00 59.87 13.87
CA SER A 45 3.55 60.88 14.77
C SER A 45 2.68 62.14 14.74
N ASP A 46 2.67 62.87 15.85
CA ASP A 46 1.98 64.15 16.01
C ASP A 46 2.98 65.08 16.71
N ASP A 47 3.34 66.19 16.05
CA ASP A 47 4.28 67.19 16.58
C ASP A 47 3.57 68.44 17.13
N GLY A 48 2.25 68.37 17.30
CA GLY A 48 1.43 69.46 17.85
C GLY A 48 0.97 70.50 16.82
N GLY A 49 1.40 70.38 15.55
CA GLY A 49 0.93 71.20 14.43
C GLY A 49 0.63 70.41 13.15
N SER A 50 1.26 69.24 12.99
CA SER A 50 1.07 68.32 11.88
C SER A 50 0.95 66.88 12.38
N ARG A 51 0.14 66.08 11.68
CA ARG A 51 0.02 64.64 11.89
C ARG A 51 0.61 63.90 10.72
N ARG A 52 1.49 62.94 11.00
CA ARG A 52 2.15 62.13 10.00
C ARG A 52 1.82 60.65 10.16
N CYS A 53 1.74 59.94 9.05
CA CYS A 53 1.59 58.50 9.01
C CYS A 53 2.51 57.91 7.93
N ASP A 54 3.28 56.89 8.31
CA ASP A 54 4.22 56.25 7.40
C ASP A 54 3.77 54.83 7.09
N LEU A 55 3.69 54.50 5.81
CA LEU A 55 3.32 53.18 5.30
C LEU A 55 4.46 52.64 4.46
N LYS A 56 4.80 51.37 4.68
CA LYS A 56 5.78 50.64 3.89
C LYS A 56 5.06 49.68 2.97
N PHE A 57 5.32 49.77 1.67
CA PHE A 57 4.85 48.81 0.69
C PHE A 57 6.00 47.96 0.17
N ALA A 58 5.75 46.71 -0.16
CA ALA A 58 6.74 45.85 -0.80
C ALA A 58 6.09 44.85 -1.76
N TRP A 59 6.69 44.69 -2.93
CA TRP A 59 6.26 43.70 -3.91
C TRP A 59 7.45 43.07 -4.65
N PRO A 60 7.41 41.76 -4.90
CA PRO A 60 8.29 41.13 -5.87
C PRO A 60 7.73 41.29 -7.29
N ASP A 61 8.61 41.18 -8.28
CA ASP A 61 8.19 40.90 -9.64
C ASP A 61 7.55 39.50 -9.76
N ARG A 62 6.70 39.29 -10.78
CA ARG A 62 6.03 38.00 -11.02
C ARG A 62 7.00 36.82 -11.15
N ASP A 63 8.21 37.09 -11.65
CA ASP A 63 9.26 36.08 -11.82
C ASP A 63 10.29 36.05 -10.68
N GLY A 64 10.06 36.82 -9.59
CA GLY A 64 11.00 36.95 -8.47
C GLY A 64 12.35 37.59 -8.86
N ARG A 65 12.46 38.17 -10.05
CA ARG A 65 13.71 38.68 -10.63
C ARG A 65 14.15 40.01 -10.03
N TYR A 66 13.21 40.85 -9.58
CA TYR A 66 13.45 42.07 -8.84
C TYR A 66 12.45 42.23 -7.70
N SER A 67 12.78 43.11 -6.75
CA SER A 67 11.91 43.46 -5.62
C SER A 67 11.92 44.96 -5.44
N VAL A 68 10.73 45.50 -5.17
CA VAL A 68 10.52 46.92 -4.88
C VAL A 68 10.07 47.06 -3.44
N GLN A 69 10.65 48.04 -2.73
CA GLN A 69 10.15 48.54 -1.46
C GLN A 69 9.86 50.03 -1.58
N VAL A 70 8.76 50.47 -0.97
CA VAL A 70 8.29 51.85 -1.02
C VAL A 70 7.98 52.32 0.38
N LEU A 71 8.38 53.53 0.70
CA LEU A 71 7.91 54.29 1.85
C LEU A 71 6.98 55.39 1.34
N LEU A 72 5.75 55.42 1.87
CA LEU A 72 4.81 56.50 1.71
C LEU A 72 4.66 57.23 3.05
N SER A 73 5.00 58.51 3.09
CA SER A 73 4.80 59.39 4.24
C SER A 73 3.66 60.36 3.94
N LEU A 74 2.59 60.28 4.72
CA LEU A 74 1.41 61.14 4.62
C LEU A 74 1.47 62.18 5.73
N CYS A 75 1.25 63.45 5.41
CA CYS A 75 1.29 64.56 6.36
C CYS A 75 0.04 65.43 6.25
N TYR A 76 -0.64 65.64 7.36
CA TYR A 76 -1.82 66.49 7.46
C TYR A 76 -1.57 67.63 8.46
N HIS A 77 -1.79 68.86 8.03
CA HIS A 77 -1.74 70.05 8.88
C HIS A 77 -3.15 70.39 9.35
N ALA A 78 -3.31 70.75 10.63
CA ALA A 78 -4.62 71.07 11.17
C ALA A 78 -5.28 72.25 10.42
N GLY A 79 -6.48 72.02 9.87
CA GLY A 79 -7.21 73.04 9.11
C GLY A 79 -6.89 73.09 7.61
N ALA A 80 -5.94 72.27 7.13
CA ALA A 80 -5.74 72.09 5.70
C ALA A 80 -6.90 71.30 5.07
N ASP A 81 -7.13 71.55 3.78
CA ASP A 81 -8.09 70.86 2.92
C ASP A 81 -7.43 69.71 2.12
N ARG A 82 -6.12 69.51 2.27
CA ARG A 82 -5.33 68.49 1.59
C ARG A 82 -4.33 67.79 2.54
N VAL A 83 -4.03 66.54 2.22
CA VAL A 83 -2.95 65.74 2.84
C VAL A 83 -1.78 65.70 1.88
N ALA A 84 -0.60 66.13 2.33
CA ALA A 84 0.62 66.01 1.56
C ALA A 84 1.13 64.56 1.62
N TRP A 85 1.60 64.03 0.49
CA TRP A 85 2.20 62.70 0.43
C TRP A 85 3.60 62.77 -0.16
N LEU A 86 4.51 62.01 0.43
CA LEU A 86 5.88 61.80 -0.05
C LEU A 86 6.08 60.31 -0.26
N LEU A 87 6.41 59.90 -1.47
CA LEU A 87 6.65 58.52 -1.84
C LEU A 87 8.12 58.35 -2.22
N ALA A 88 8.86 57.50 -1.51
CA ALA A 88 10.19 57.08 -1.90
C ALA A 88 10.18 55.58 -2.21
N ALA A 89 10.71 55.17 -3.36
CA ALA A 89 10.76 53.78 -3.79
C ALA A 89 12.20 53.33 -4.07
N ALA A 90 12.48 52.06 -3.82
CA ALA A 90 13.76 51.42 -3.99
C ALA A 90 13.57 50.07 -4.70
N CYS A 91 14.44 49.77 -5.67
CA CYS A 91 14.40 48.54 -6.45
C CYS A 91 15.78 47.86 -6.43
N THR A 92 15.80 46.53 -6.40
CA THR A 92 17.04 45.73 -6.49
C THR A 92 17.67 45.74 -7.89
N ARG A 93 17.03 46.38 -8.87
CA ARG A 93 17.50 46.54 -10.26
C ARG A 93 17.25 47.97 -10.76
N PRO A 94 17.97 48.42 -11.81
CA PRO A 94 17.69 49.71 -12.44
C PRO A 94 16.24 49.80 -12.91
N TRP A 95 15.60 50.94 -12.63
CA TRP A 95 14.26 51.26 -13.14
C TRP A 95 14.27 51.37 -14.66
N ARG A 96 13.14 51.00 -15.29
CA ARG A 96 12.94 50.98 -16.75
C ARG A 96 11.57 51.55 -17.09
N SER A 97 11.40 51.97 -18.35
CA SER A 97 10.12 52.41 -18.92
C SER A 97 9.02 51.34 -18.82
N CYS A 98 9.34 50.05 -18.84
CA CYS A 98 8.35 48.99 -18.69
C CYS A 98 7.88 48.74 -17.25
N HIS A 99 8.41 49.46 -16.25
CA HIS A 99 7.96 49.31 -14.87
C HIS A 99 6.82 50.27 -14.59
N GLU A 100 5.78 49.77 -13.92
CA GLU A 100 4.68 50.59 -13.42
C GLU A 100 5.16 51.56 -12.33
N ALA A 101 4.74 52.82 -12.40
CA ALA A 101 5.05 53.81 -11.38
C ALA A 101 4.49 53.40 -10.00
N PRO A 102 5.29 53.47 -8.93
CA PRO A 102 4.83 53.10 -7.58
C PRO A 102 3.57 53.81 -7.09
N ALA A 103 3.40 55.09 -7.44
CA ALA A 103 2.22 55.87 -7.08
C ALA A 103 0.93 55.31 -7.69
N HIS A 104 1.00 54.88 -8.96
CA HIS A 104 -0.12 54.23 -9.65
C HIS A 104 -0.41 52.85 -9.06
N ARG A 105 0.65 52.06 -8.85
CA ARG A 105 0.48 50.69 -8.37
C ARG A 105 -0.19 50.61 -6.99
N ILE A 106 0.16 51.51 -6.08
CA ILE A 106 -0.49 51.57 -4.76
C ILE A 106 -1.86 52.28 -4.80
N GLY A 107 -2.28 52.77 -5.98
CA GLY A 107 -3.59 53.36 -6.24
C GLY A 107 -3.79 54.75 -5.67
N LEU A 108 -2.78 55.62 -5.73
CA LEU A 108 -2.95 57.00 -5.28
C LEU A 108 -3.95 57.78 -6.17
N GLU A 109 -4.04 57.47 -7.47
CA GLU A 109 -5.00 58.15 -8.36
C GLU A 109 -6.46 57.94 -7.92
N GLU A 110 -6.80 56.75 -7.44
CA GLU A 110 -8.16 56.43 -6.97
C GLU A 110 -8.56 57.18 -5.69
N LEU A 111 -7.59 57.82 -5.04
CA LEU A 111 -7.78 58.64 -3.85
C LEU A 111 -7.86 60.13 -4.21
N GLY A 112 -7.79 60.48 -5.50
CA GLY A 112 -7.74 61.85 -5.98
C GLY A 112 -6.37 62.51 -5.75
N ALA A 113 -5.30 61.72 -5.67
CA ALA A 113 -3.97 62.28 -5.54
C ALA A 113 -3.59 63.10 -6.79
N SER A 114 -2.89 64.19 -6.54
CA SER A 114 -2.33 65.11 -7.53
C SER A 114 -0.82 65.18 -7.34
N GLY A 115 -0.04 65.40 -8.41
CA GLY A 115 1.43 65.43 -8.38
C GLY A 115 2.07 66.73 -7.89
N SER A 116 1.28 67.80 -7.80
CA SER A 116 1.61 69.15 -7.30
C SER A 116 0.44 70.09 -7.62
N ASP A 117 -0.05 70.89 -6.65
CA ASP A 117 -1.11 71.91 -6.77
C ASP A 117 -2.17 71.63 -7.84
N GLU A 118 -2.94 70.56 -7.59
CA GLU A 118 -4.15 70.18 -8.34
C GLU A 118 -3.93 69.54 -9.71
N ILE A 119 -2.69 69.31 -10.16
CA ILE A 119 -2.50 68.52 -11.39
C ILE A 119 -2.88 67.05 -11.10
N PRO A 120 -4.00 66.53 -11.64
CA PRO A 120 -4.49 65.19 -11.32
C PRO A 120 -3.49 64.14 -11.79
N ILE A 121 -3.46 63.00 -11.11
CA ILE A 121 -2.76 61.78 -11.54
C ILE A 121 -3.75 60.90 -12.35
N ASP A 122 -4.69 61.52 -13.07
CA ASP A 122 -5.76 60.80 -13.75
C ASP A 122 -5.20 60.02 -14.95
N GLY A 123 -4.79 58.78 -14.68
CA GLY A 123 -4.22 57.86 -15.65
C GLY A 123 -2.81 58.24 -16.13
N PRO A 124 -2.15 57.36 -16.90
CA PRO A 124 -0.79 57.58 -17.37
C PRO A 124 -0.68 58.71 -18.42
N VAL A 125 -1.78 59.09 -19.08
CA VAL A 125 -1.85 60.14 -20.11
C VAL A 125 -3.17 60.90 -20.01
N LEU A 126 -3.10 62.23 -19.92
CA LEU A 126 -4.26 63.11 -20.00
C LEU A 126 -4.34 63.75 -21.39
N SER A 127 -5.34 63.35 -22.18
CA SER A 127 -5.60 63.93 -23.51
C SER A 127 -6.53 65.14 -23.39
N MET A 128 -6.05 66.28 -23.88
CA MET A 128 -6.71 67.59 -23.74
C MET A 128 -7.32 68.07 -25.06
N HIS A 129 -7.57 67.14 -25.99
CA HIS A 129 -8.15 67.46 -27.29
C HIS A 129 -9.61 67.87 -27.15
N GLY A 130 -9.97 69.00 -27.76
CA GLY A 130 -11.37 69.47 -27.82
C GLY A 130 -11.89 70.16 -26.55
N TRP A 131 -11.01 70.46 -25.59
CA TRP A 131 -11.36 71.21 -24.38
C TRP A 131 -11.80 72.65 -24.70
N SER A 132 -12.65 73.21 -23.84
CA SER A 132 -13.10 74.59 -23.95
C SER A 132 -11.97 75.58 -23.67
N ARG A 133 -12.13 76.83 -24.11
CA ARG A 133 -11.10 77.85 -23.89
C ARG A 133 -10.78 78.07 -22.41
N GLU A 134 -11.81 78.10 -21.58
CA GLU A 134 -11.70 78.35 -20.14
C GLU A 134 -10.99 77.20 -19.42
N GLU A 135 -11.28 75.95 -19.80
CA GLU A 135 -10.57 74.77 -19.30
C GLU A 135 -9.10 74.77 -19.73
N CYS A 136 -8.82 75.14 -21.00
CA CYS A 136 -7.45 75.25 -21.49
C CYS A 136 -6.64 76.32 -20.74
N GLU A 137 -7.22 77.52 -20.54
CA GLU A 137 -6.56 78.62 -19.84
C GLU A 137 -6.29 78.27 -18.36
N ARG A 138 -7.27 77.68 -17.67
CA ARG A 138 -7.11 77.26 -16.26
C ARG A 138 -6.00 76.23 -16.07
N VAL A 139 -5.97 75.17 -16.88
CA VAL A 139 -4.96 74.11 -16.70
C VAL A 139 -3.58 74.54 -17.22
N ALA A 140 -3.52 75.37 -18.25
CA ALA A 140 -2.26 75.97 -18.69
C ALA A 140 -1.60 76.81 -17.58
N ASP A 141 -2.40 77.56 -16.83
CA ASP A 141 -1.92 78.37 -15.70
C ASP A 141 -1.37 77.50 -14.57
N LEU A 142 -2.16 76.51 -14.12
CA LEU A 142 -1.74 75.55 -13.08
C LEU A 142 -0.48 74.77 -13.49
N LEU A 143 -0.40 74.33 -14.75
CA LEU A 143 0.78 73.66 -15.26
C LEU A 143 1.99 74.59 -15.28
N ALA A 144 1.84 75.84 -15.75
CA ALA A 144 2.94 76.77 -15.81
C ALA A 144 3.51 77.07 -14.41
N GLU A 145 2.65 77.27 -13.41
CA GLU A 145 3.06 77.48 -12.01
C GLU A 145 3.78 76.26 -11.44
N ALA A 146 3.20 75.06 -11.61
CA ALA A 146 3.82 73.84 -11.11
C ALA A 146 5.15 73.52 -11.81
N LEU A 147 5.28 73.83 -13.11
CA LEU A 147 6.47 73.50 -13.88
C LEU A 147 7.72 74.29 -13.44
N VAL A 148 7.53 75.45 -12.81
CA VAL A 148 8.61 76.32 -12.33
C VAL A 148 8.79 76.28 -10.83
N ALA A 149 7.89 75.59 -10.12
CA ALA A 149 7.92 75.46 -8.68
C ALA A 149 9.23 74.81 -8.20
N PRO A 150 10.01 75.49 -7.34
CA PRO A 150 11.28 74.95 -6.83
C PRO A 150 11.12 73.61 -6.10
N TRP A 151 9.96 73.43 -5.46
CA TRP A 151 9.59 72.25 -4.71
C TRP A 151 9.10 71.09 -5.59
N ARG A 152 8.88 71.30 -6.90
CA ARG A 152 8.46 70.21 -7.79
C ARG A 152 9.56 69.16 -7.86
N THR A 153 9.24 67.93 -7.47
CA THR A 153 10.16 66.81 -7.65
C THR A 153 9.77 65.91 -8.79
N SER A 154 8.64 66.12 -9.46
CA SER A 154 8.10 65.20 -10.47
C SER A 154 8.31 65.75 -11.87
N ALA A 155 8.76 64.91 -12.81
CA ALA A 155 8.84 65.36 -14.20
C ALA A 155 7.45 65.39 -14.83
N VAL A 156 7.31 66.21 -15.88
CA VAL A 156 6.10 66.32 -16.69
C VAL A 156 6.50 66.19 -18.16
N LEU A 157 5.83 65.31 -18.90
CA LEU A 157 6.01 65.17 -20.34
C LEU A 157 4.83 65.84 -21.05
N VAL A 158 5.11 66.74 -22.01
CA VAL A 158 4.10 67.34 -22.87
C VAL A 158 4.35 66.92 -24.31
N LEU A 159 3.30 66.40 -24.94
CA LEU A 159 3.27 65.89 -26.31
C LEU A 159 2.23 66.66 -27.11
N THR A 160 2.59 67.11 -28.30
CA THR A 160 1.70 67.91 -29.14
C THR A 160 1.08 67.12 -30.29
N GLU A 161 1.48 65.85 -30.41
CA GLU A 161 0.91 64.84 -31.30
C GLU A 161 1.03 63.47 -30.60
N PRO A 162 0.09 62.54 -30.85
CA PRO A 162 0.14 61.22 -30.24
C PRO A 162 1.39 60.46 -30.70
N PRO A 163 2.12 59.80 -29.79
CA PRO A 163 3.26 58.97 -30.18
C PRO A 163 2.80 57.74 -30.97
N ALA A 164 3.72 57.15 -31.73
CA ALA A 164 3.46 55.96 -32.53
C ALA A 164 3.10 54.71 -31.68
N ALA A 165 3.37 54.74 -30.38
CA ALA A 165 3.11 53.67 -29.41
C ALA A 165 2.44 54.22 -28.15
N PRO A 166 1.65 53.41 -27.42
CA PRO A 166 1.01 53.83 -26.18
C PRO A 166 2.05 54.19 -25.11
N ILE A 167 1.75 55.25 -24.35
CA ILE A 167 2.58 55.71 -23.25
C ILE A 167 2.09 55.08 -21.96
N GLU A 168 3.02 54.56 -21.18
CA GLU A 168 2.76 53.93 -19.88
C GLU A 168 3.27 54.82 -18.73
N GLY A 169 2.66 54.69 -17.55
CA GLY A 169 3.01 55.47 -16.37
C GLY A 169 4.40 55.12 -15.84
N TRP A 170 5.41 55.89 -16.26
CA TRP A 170 6.81 55.60 -15.98
C TRP A 170 7.26 55.97 -14.56
N PRO A 171 8.19 55.22 -13.96
CA PRO A 171 8.69 55.53 -12.62
C PRO A 171 9.47 56.86 -12.63
N GLY A 172 9.16 57.79 -11.73
CA GLY A 172 9.74 59.15 -11.68
C GLY A 172 9.01 60.20 -12.53
N LEU A 173 8.16 59.77 -13.48
CA LEU A 173 7.27 60.67 -14.23
C LEU A 173 5.87 60.59 -13.62
N VAL A 174 5.25 61.73 -13.34
CA VAL A 174 3.89 61.73 -12.76
C VAL A 174 2.83 61.90 -13.84
N ASN A 175 3.02 62.82 -14.79
CA ASN A 175 2.00 63.13 -15.78
C ASN A 175 2.55 63.22 -17.20
N VAL A 176 1.73 62.77 -18.16
CA VAL A 176 1.93 62.94 -19.59
C VAL A 176 0.72 63.68 -20.15
N PHE A 177 0.96 64.84 -20.75
CA PHE A 177 -0.07 65.66 -21.38
C PHE A 177 -0.02 65.50 -22.89
N ASP A 178 -1.12 65.03 -23.47
CA ASP A 178 -1.33 65.00 -24.92
C ASP A 178 -2.22 66.19 -25.31
N VAL A 179 -1.61 67.20 -25.93
CA VAL A 179 -2.20 68.52 -26.16
C VAL A 179 -2.31 68.81 -27.64
N ASP A 180 -3.39 69.47 -28.06
CA ASP A 180 -3.48 69.95 -29.44
C ASP A 180 -2.67 71.24 -29.65
N ASP A 181 -2.48 71.66 -30.90
CA ASP A 181 -1.71 72.88 -31.21
C ASP A 181 -2.34 74.14 -30.59
N ARG A 182 -3.65 74.14 -30.34
CA ARG A 182 -4.33 75.26 -29.69
C ARG A 182 -3.92 75.34 -28.22
N PHE A 183 -4.01 74.25 -27.47
CA PHE A 183 -3.60 74.19 -26.07
C PHE A 183 -2.10 74.43 -25.94
N ARG A 184 -1.27 73.88 -26.85
CA ARG A 184 0.18 74.16 -26.90
C ARG A 184 0.46 75.66 -26.96
N ARG A 185 -0.26 76.40 -27.81
CA ARG A 185 -0.12 77.87 -27.90
C ARG A 185 -0.57 78.57 -26.63
N THR A 186 -1.68 78.13 -26.02
CA THR A 186 -2.16 78.67 -24.73
C THR A 186 -1.12 78.43 -23.64
N LEU A 187 -0.65 77.18 -23.46
CA LEU A 187 0.38 76.82 -22.47
C LEU A 187 1.66 77.64 -22.68
N ASN A 188 2.12 77.80 -23.92
CA ASN A 188 3.29 78.64 -24.23
C ASN A 188 3.11 80.12 -23.84
N GLY A 189 1.87 80.61 -23.74
CA GLY A 189 1.57 81.95 -23.26
C GLY A 189 1.71 82.11 -21.73
N HIS A 190 1.51 81.02 -20.97
CA HIS A 190 1.64 81.01 -19.51
C HIS A 190 3.06 80.60 -19.06
N LEU A 191 3.81 79.86 -19.89
CA LEU A 191 5.16 79.43 -19.57
C LEU A 191 6.17 80.59 -19.58
N PRO A 192 7.16 80.60 -18.66
CA PRO A 192 8.25 81.56 -18.72
C PRO A 192 9.08 81.45 -20.00
N LEU A 193 9.81 82.52 -20.32
CA LEU A 193 10.75 82.51 -21.44
C LEU A 193 11.78 81.37 -21.30
N GLY A 194 11.92 80.58 -22.37
CA GLY A 194 12.81 79.41 -22.42
C GLY A 194 12.14 78.07 -22.10
N CYS A 195 10.94 78.09 -21.51
CA CYS A 195 10.19 76.88 -21.15
C CYS A 195 9.20 76.43 -22.24
N ALA A 196 9.10 77.12 -23.38
CA ALA A 196 8.10 76.85 -24.41
C ALA A 196 8.11 75.40 -24.92
N VAL A 197 6.92 74.85 -25.15
CA VAL A 197 6.66 73.56 -25.77
C VAL A 197 6.69 73.71 -27.30
N PRO A 198 7.70 73.14 -28.00
CA PRO A 198 7.73 73.10 -29.45
C PRO A 198 6.68 72.14 -30.00
N LEU A 199 6.50 72.12 -31.33
CA LEU A 199 5.79 71.01 -31.96
C LEU A 199 6.64 69.74 -31.82
N GLY A 200 6.09 68.68 -31.23
CA GLY A 200 6.78 67.42 -30.92
C GLY A 200 6.59 67.02 -29.46
N ALA A 201 7.69 66.78 -28.75
CA ALA A 201 7.72 66.37 -27.34
C ALA A 201 8.68 67.23 -26.51
N ARG A 202 8.30 67.55 -25.27
CA ARG A 202 9.18 68.17 -24.27
C ARG A 202 9.00 67.54 -22.90
N LEU A 203 10.10 67.07 -22.32
CA LEU A 203 10.19 66.62 -20.94
C LEU A 203 10.68 67.77 -20.08
N PHE A 204 9.87 68.18 -19.11
CA PHE A 204 10.24 69.12 -18.08
C PHE A 204 10.79 68.36 -16.87
N VAL A 205 12.09 68.50 -16.65
CA VAL A 205 12.79 67.87 -15.53
C VAL A 205 12.57 68.72 -14.26
N PRO A 206 12.35 68.10 -13.08
CA PRO A 206 12.27 68.80 -11.80
C PRO A 206 13.41 69.80 -11.59
N PRO A 207 13.18 71.02 -11.05
CA PRO A 207 14.27 71.96 -10.80
C PRO A 207 15.33 71.43 -9.82
N CYS A 208 14.97 70.44 -9.00
CA CYS A 208 15.88 69.75 -8.09
C CYS A 208 16.80 68.72 -8.76
N ASP A 209 16.59 68.39 -10.04
CA ASP A 209 17.42 67.46 -10.79
C ASP A 209 18.41 68.22 -11.69
N GLU A 210 19.68 67.79 -11.73
CA GLU A 210 20.73 68.37 -12.61
C GLU A 210 20.67 67.85 -14.06
N LEU A 211 19.51 67.31 -14.46
CA LEU A 211 19.30 66.65 -15.73
C LEU A 211 18.92 67.67 -16.82
N PRO A 212 19.51 67.61 -18.03
CA PRO A 212 19.07 68.46 -19.13
C PRO A 212 17.64 68.09 -19.55
N ASP A 213 16.80 69.11 -19.75
CA ASP A 213 15.47 68.97 -20.36
C ASP A 213 15.59 68.27 -21.72
N PHE A 214 14.77 67.24 -21.94
CA PHE A 214 14.70 66.59 -23.25
C PHE A 214 13.68 67.28 -24.14
N VAL A 215 14.08 67.58 -25.39
CA VAL A 215 13.24 68.20 -26.41
C VAL A 215 13.40 67.46 -27.73
N GLU A 216 12.29 67.05 -28.33
CA GLU A 216 12.20 66.49 -29.68
C GLU A 216 11.22 67.33 -30.48
N SER A 217 11.66 67.83 -31.65
CA SER A 217 10.83 68.71 -32.50
C SER A 217 10.35 68.04 -33.79
N ALA A 218 10.66 66.75 -33.98
CA ALA A 218 10.15 65.96 -35.08
C ALA A 218 8.64 65.67 -34.94
N LEU A 219 7.97 65.59 -36.09
CA LEU A 219 6.56 65.19 -36.23
C LEU A 219 6.47 64.04 -37.26
N PRO A 220 6.02 62.83 -36.88
CA PRO A 220 5.66 62.41 -35.53
C PRO A 220 6.89 62.19 -34.63
N VAL A 221 6.68 62.21 -33.32
CA VAL A 221 7.73 61.91 -32.32
C VAL A 221 8.11 60.42 -32.41
N SER A 222 9.41 60.14 -32.60
CA SER A 222 9.92 58.77 -32.66
C SER A 222 9.84 58.08 -31.30
N GLU A 223 9.25 56.88 -31.26
CA GLU A 223 9.17 56.01 -30.07
C GLU A 223 10.55 55.76 -29.46
N GLN A 224 11.54 55.45 -30.30
CA GLN A 224 12.91 55.18 -29.85
C GLN A 224 13.55 56.40 -29.18
N ALA A 225 13.29 57.61 -29.70
CA ALA A 225 13.81 58.84 -29.13
C ALA A 225 13.19 59.11 -27.76
N LEU A 226 11.86 58.92 -27.65
CA LEU A 226 11.10 59.08 -26.42
C LEU A 226 11.55 58.07 -25.35
N GLU A 227 11.59 56.78 -25.66
CA GLU A 227 12.02 55.72 -24.74
C GLU A 227 13.48 55.93 -24.29
N GLY A 228 14.36 56.31 -25.22
CA GLY A 228 15.76 56.60 -24.91
C GLY A 228 15.94 57.81 -24.00
N ALA A 229 15.11 58.84 -24.13
CA ALA A 229 15.11 60.00 -23.24
C ALA A 229 14.63 59.63 -21.83
N LEU A 230 13.51 58.90 -21.74
CA LEU A 230 12.93 58.48 -20.47
C LEU A 230 13.83 57.50 -19.73
N THR A 231 14.44 56.56 -20.43
CA THR A 231 15.41 55.64 -19.85
C THR A 231 16.58 56.39 -19.24
N ARG A 232 17.12 57.41 -19.93
CA ARG A 232 18.20 58.26 -19.41
C ARG A 232 17.77 59.08 -18.20
N PHE A 233 16.56 59.62 -18.23
CA PHE A 233 15.97 60.34 -17.10
C PHE A 233 15.85 59.43 -15.88
N ILE A 234 15.20 58.27 -16.01
CA ILE A 234 15.00 57.29 -14.94
C ILE A 234 16.34 56.83 -14.34
N GLN A 235 17.33 56.51 -15.20
CA GLN A 235 18.63 56.03 -14.75
C GLN A 235 19.44 57.09 -14.02
N THR A 236 19.43 58.33 -14.50
CA THR A 236 20.17 59.43 -13.88
C THR A 236 19.50 59.85 -12.60
N ARG A 237 18.17 59.97 -12.59
CA ARG A 237 17.41 60.33 -11.39
C ARG A 237 17.59 59.33 -10.26
N GLY A 238 17.71 58.04 -10.57
CA GLY A 238 18.04 57.03 -9.56
C GLY A 238 19.43 57.14 -8.93
N ARG A 239 20.27 58.08 -9.40
CA ARG A 239 21.57 58.44 -8.82
C ARG A 239 21.57 59.81 -8.16
N THR A 240 20.53 60.62 -8.35
CA THR A 240 20.39 61.93 -7.73
C THR A 240 20.09 61.77 -6.23
N PRO A 241 20.71 62.57 -5.35
CA PRO A 241 20.40 62.54 -3.91
C PRO A 241 18.95 62.97 -3.65
N LEU A 242 18.45 62.63 -2.46
CA LEU A 242 17.13 63.08 -2.02
C LEU A 242 17.10 64.62 -1.93
N PRO A 243 16.07 65.31 -2.45
CA PRO A 243 15.93 66.76 -2.32
C PRO A 243 15.97 67.23 -0.86
N GLU A 244 16.50 68.43 -0.60
CA GLU A 244 16.65 68.97 0.76
C GLU A 244 15.32 68.99 1.55
N GLU A 245 14.24 69.41 0.89
CA GLU A 245 12.89 69.48 1.46
C GLU A 245 12.38 68.11 1.98
N TRP A 246 12.82 67.02 1.38
CA TRP A 246 12.46 65.66 1.78
C TRP A 246 13.39 65.12 2.86
N ALA A 247 14.64 65.55 2.86
CA ALA A 247 15.62 65.19 3.87
C ALA A 247 15.28 65.76 5.26
N GLU A 248 14.42 66.78 5.32
CA GLU A 248 13.87 67.29 6.59
C GLU A 248 12.94 66.28 7.28
N VAL A 249 12.29 65.39 6.52
CA VAL A 249 11.39 64.38 7.07
C VAL A 249 12.20 63.21 7.64
N PRO A 250 12.20 62.98 8.97
CA PRO A 250 13.11 62.02 9.59
C PRO A 250 12.91 60.58 9.12
N SER A 251 11.66 60.14 8.93
CA SER A 251 11.34 58.78 8.48
C SER A 251 11.75 58.54 7.03
N VAL A 252 11.52 59.52 6.15
CA VAL A 252 11.95 59.49 4.75
C VAL A 252 13.47 59.50 4.65
N ARG A 253 14.15 60.40 5.36
CA ARG A 253 15.62 60.45 5.41
C ARG A 253 16.22 59.14 5.91
N ALA A 254 15.71 58.60 7.01
CA ALA A 254 16.20 57.36 7.61
C ALA A 254 16.02 56.17 6.65
N TRP A 255 14.85 56.05 6.01
CA TRP A 255 14.58 54.99 5.05
C TRP A 255 15.37 55.14 3.76
N TYR A 256 15.60 56.38 3.30
CA TYR A 256 16.38 56.64 2.09
C TYR A 256 17.87 56.36 2.30
N ALA A 257 18.39 56.59 3.51
CA ALA A 257 19.78 56.29 3.88
C ALA A 257 20.02 54.80 4.15
N ALA A 258 19.03 54.09 4.71
CA ALA A 258 19.13 52.65 4.97
C ALA A 258 19.00 51.83 3.68
N ASP A 259 19.73 50.73 3.52
CA ASP A 259 19.44 49.75 2.47
C ASP A 259 18.16 48.97 2.86
N PRO A 260 17.02 49.18 2.18
CA PRO A 260 15.76 48.52 2.55
C PRO A 260 15.81 47.00 2.30
N PHE A 261 16.81 46.52 1.54
CA PHE A 261 17.05 45.12 1.26
C PHE A 261 18.18 44.52 2.11
N ALA A 262 18.83 45.31 2.96
CA ALA A 262 19.81 44.78 3.90
C ALA A 262 19.10 43.89 4.94
N THR A 263 19.61 42.68 5.10
CA THR A 263 19.20 41.80 6.19
C THR A 263 19.55 42.50 7.50
N PRO A 264 18.61 42.67 8.45
CA PRO A 264 18.92 43.37 9.70
C PRO A 264 20.07 42.66 10.42
N GLU A 265 21.16 43.37 10.68
CA GLU A 265 22.21 42.92 11.60
C GLU A 265 21.58 42.82 12.98
N ARG A 266 21.40 41.59 13.44
CA ARG A 266 20.77 41.31 14.73
C ARG A 266 21.89 41.27 15.77
N GLU A 267 21.88 42.23 16.71
CA GLU A 267 22.71 42.12 17.91
C GLU A 267 22.36 40.82 18.65
N PRO A 268 23.36 40.08 19.20
CA PRO A 268 23.12 38.82 19.88
C PRO A 268 22.37 39.05 21.20
N ASP A 269 21.07 38.77 21.17
CA ASP A 269 20.24 38.61 22.36
C ASP A 269 20.77 37.41 23.17
N ALA A 270 21.29 37.66 24.38
CA ALA A 270 21.91 36.66 25.23
C ALA A 270 20.98 35.47 25.54
N GLY A 271 19.65 35.69 25.55
CA GLY A 271 18.67 34.61 25.71
C GLY A 271 18.51 33.72 24.46
N LEU A 272 18.88 34.23 23.28
CA LEU A 272 18.97 33.49 22.03
C LEU A 272 20.29 32.73 21.91
N THR A 273 21.40 33.28 22.43
CA THR A 273 22.69 32.57 22.50
C THR A 273 22.59 31.31 23.37
N ASP A 274 21.96 31.41 24.54
CA ASP A 274 21.73 30.23 25.40
C ASP A 274 20.81 29.19 24.77
N LYS A 275 19.81 29.63 24.01
CA LYS A 275 18.91 28.75 23.24
C LYS A 275 19.61 28.14 22.04
N LEU A 276 20.50 28.88 21.38
CA LEU A 276 21.33 28.40 20.27
C LEU A 276 22.32 27.36 20.77
N ASP A 277 23.04 27.62 21.86
CA ASP A 277 23.95 26.67 22.48
C ASP A 277 23.24 25.38 22.91
N ARG A 278 22.01 25.50 23.42
CA ARG A 278 21.17 24.32 23.74
C ARG A 278 20.76 23.58 22.47
N ALA A 279 20.29 24.30 21.45
CA ALA A 279 19.91 23.71 20.17
C ALA A 279 21.11 23.09 19.44
N GLU A 280 22.32 23.65 19.58
CA GLU A 280 23.56 23.12 19.01
C GLU A 280 24.01 21.85 19.71
N ARG A 281 23.88 21.78 21.04
CA ARG A 281 24.09 20.54 21.81
C ARG A 281 23.10 19.45 21.41
N GLU A 282 21.80 19.79 21.35
CA GLU A 282 20.75 18.87 20.90
C GLU A 282 20.96 18.43 19.45
N LEU A 283 21.41 19.33 18.56
CA LEU A 283 21.75 19.01 17.18
C LEU A 283 22.99 18.13 17.08
N ALA A 284 24.00 18.34 17.92
CA ALA A 284 25.19 17.49 17.99
C ALA A 284 24.84 16.09 18.47
N GLU A 285 23.99 15.97 19.50
CA GLU A 285 23.45 14.69 19.97
C GLU A 285 22.62 14.00 18.89
N ALA A 286 21.69 14.73 18.24
CA ALA A 286 20.89 14.21 17.14
C ALA A 286 21.76 13.77 15.96
N ARG A 287 22.83 14.50 15.62
CA ARG A 287 23.82 14.10 14.61
C ARG A 287 24.58 12.83 15.02
N GLY A 288 24.93 12.69 16.30
CA GLY A 288 25.52 11.47 16.86
C GLY A 288 24.58 10.26 16.72
N VAL A 289 23.32 10.43 17.09
CA VAL A 289 22.27 9.40 16.92
C VAL A 289 22.06 9.07 15.44
N ILE A 290 21.98 10.06 14.56
CA ILE A 290 21.86 9.85 13.10
C ILE A 290 23.09 9.12 12.55
N ALA A 291 24.29 9.42 13.03
CA ALA A 291 25.51 8.71 12.61
C ALA A 291 25.49 7.24 13.06
N ILE A 292 25.04 6.95 14.29
CA ILE A 292 24.86 5.59 14.80
C ILE A 292 23.78 4.85 13.98
N LEU A 293 22.65 5.49 13.70
CA LEU A 293 21.57 4.92 12.89
C LEU A 293 22.01 4.67 11.45
N ARG A 294 22.79 5.57 10.83
CA ARG A 294 23.40 5.36 9.51
C ARG A 294 24.38 4.19 9.52
N LYS A 295 25.22 4.07 10.55
CA LYS A 295 26.13 2.93 10.70
C LYS A 295 25.36 1.61 10.84
N LYS A 296 24.31 1.59 11.66
CA LYS A 296 23.41 0.42 11.85
C LYS A 296 22.62 0.08 10.58
N ALA A 297 22.19 1.09 9.82
CA ALA A 297 21.52 0.90 8.54
C ALA A 297 22.49 0.34 7.49
N LYS A 298 23.75 0.81 7.48
CA LYS A 298 24.81 0.29 6.60
C LYS A 298 25.15 -1.17 6.94
N THR A 299 25.36 -1.50 8.22
CA THR A 299 25.59 -2.90 8.64
C THR A 299 24.38 -3.78 8.33
N GLY A 300 23.16 -3.29 8.56
CA GLY A 300 21.94 -4.01 8.20
C GLY A 300 21.75 -4.17 6.68
N ALA A 301 22.24 -3.24 5.87
CA ALA A 301 22.26 -3.39 4.41
C ALA A 301 23.30 -4.45 3.97
N GLU A 302 24.49 -4.45 4.57
CA GLU A 302 25.54 -5.45 4.32
C GLU A 302 25.09 -6.86 4.76
N GLU A 303 24.39 -6.98 5.89
CA GLU A 303 23.77 -8.24 6.34
C GLU A 303 22.67 -8.70 5.39
N ARG A 304 21.76 -7.81 4.96
CA ARG A 304 20.72 -8.14 3.98
C ARG A 304 21.32 -8.60 2.64
N ASP A 305 22.38 -7.94 2.17
CA ASP A 305 23.08 -8.34 0.96
C ASP A 305 23.75 -9.71 1.11
N ARG A 306 24.32 -10.00 2.29
CA ARG A 306 24.88 -11.32 2.61
C ARG A 306 23.78 -12.39 2.61
N THR A 307 22.69 -12.15 3.32
CA THR A 307 21.54 -13.07 3.36
C THR A 307 20.92 -13.25 1.97
N ALA A 308 20.83 -12.20 1.14
CA ALA A 308 20.34 -12.30 -0.22
C ALA A 308 21.25 -13.17 -1.10
N ARG A 309 22.57 -13.06 -0.96
CA ARG A 309 23.54 -13.93 -1.65
C ARG A 309 23.44 -15.38 -1.17
N GLU A 310 23.30 -15.60 0.14
CA GLU A 310 23.09 -16.93 0.71
C GLU A 310 21.78 -17.56 0.25
N VAL A 311 20.68 -16.82 0.25
CA VAL A 311 19.38 -17.27 -0.26
C VAL A 311 19.46 -17.59 -1.76
N LYS A 312 20.16 -16.77 -2.55
CA LYS A 312 20.37 -17.05 -3.98
C LYS A 312 21.19 -18.34 -4.19
N ALA A 313 22.25 -18.54 -3.41
CA ALA A 313 23.07 -19.75 -3.47
C ALA A 313 22.30 -21.00 -3.02
N LEU A 314 21.51 -20.89 -1.94
CA LEU A 314 20.65 -21.97 -1.46
C LEU A 314 19.55 -22.30 -2.46
N ARG A 315 18.93 -21.30 -3.11
CA ARG A 315 17.95 -21.51 -4.18
C ARG A 315 18.56 -22.25 -5.38
N GLY A 316 19.73 -21.84 -5.85
CA GLY A 316 20.43 -22.55 -6.93
C GLY A 316 20.75 -24.00 -6.55
N ARG A 317 21.19 -24.23 -5.32
CA ARG A 317 21.47 -25.58 -4.81
C ARG A 317 20.20 -26.43 -4.62
N ILE A 318 19.07 -25.82 -4.25
CA ILE A 318 17.75 -26.48 -4.23
C ILE A 318 17.31 -26.83 -5.65
N GLU A 319 17.45 -25.92 -6.62
CA GLU A 319 17.11 -26.17 -8.02
C GLU A 319 17.96 -27.33 -8.59
N GLU A 320 19.27 -27.31 -8.37
CA GLU A 320 20.19 -28.39 -8.77
C GLU A 320 19.85 -29.74 -8.12
N LEU A 321 19.60 -29.77 -6.80
CA LEU A 321 19.21 -31.01 -6.09
C LEU A 321 17.81 -31.48 -6.52
N SER A 322 16.84 -30.57 -6.66
CA SER A 322 15.46 -30.92 -7.00
C SER A 322 15.32 -31.47 -8.43
N ALA A 323 16.11 -30.99 -9.38
CA ALA A 323 16.05 -31.45 -10.76
C ALA A 323 16.66 -32.85 -10.92
N VAL A 324 17.76 -33.14 -10.21
CA VAL A 324 18.48 -34.42 -10.33
C VAL A 324 17.86 -35.50 -9.44
N ASP A 325 17.46 -35.17 -8.20
CA ASP A 325 16.97 -36.16 -7.25
C ASP A 325 15.53 -36.57 -7.52
N VAL A 326 14.64 -35.66 -7.93
CA VAL A 326 13.21 -36.00 -8.09
C VAL A 326 12.98 -36.95 -9.25
N ALA A 327 13.58 -36.70 -10.42
CA ALA A 327 13.40 -37.56 -11.59
C ALA A 327 14.00 -38.97 -11.36
N CYS A 328 15.21 -39.03 -10.75
CA CYS A 328 15.87 -40.28 -10.42
C CYS A 328 15.07 -41.08 -9.38
N LEU A 329 14.57 -40.41 -8.32
CA LEU A 329 13.75 -41.05 -7.30
C LEU A 329 12.40 -41.53 -7.85
N GLN A 330 11.78 -40.79 -8.77
CA GLN A 330 10.55 -41.21 -9.43
C GLN A 330 10.75 -42.46 -10.28
N GLU A 331 11.85 -42.55 -11.02
CA GLU A 331 12.19 -43.74 -11.80
C GLU A 331 12.50 -44.94 -10.91
N GLN A 332 13.25 -44.73 -9.81
CA GLN A 332 13.49 -45.77 -8.82
C GLN A 332 12.19 -46.25 -8.17
N LEU A 333 11.27 -45.34 -7.86
CA LEU A 333 9.98 -45.67 -7.28
C LEU A 333 9.12 -46.49 -8.25
N ALA A 334 9.09 -46.12 -9.53
CA ALA A 334 8.39 -46.90 -10.55
C ALA A 334 8.96 -48.33 -10.70
N ARG A 335 10.30 -48.47 -10.70
CA ARG A 335 10.95 -49.79 -10.76
C ARG A 335 10.67 -50.63 -9.51
N LEU A 336 10.66 -50.02 -8.33
CA LEU A 336 10.33 -50.71 -7.09
C LEU A 336 8.85 -51.14 -7.04
N GLN A 337 7.95 -50.34 -7.60
CA GLN A 337 6.53 -50.69 -7.73
C GLN A 337 6.33 -51.89 -8.67
N GLU A 338 6.98 -51.88 -9.83
CA GLU A 338 6.93 -53.02 -10.77
C GLU A 338 7.49 -54.29 -10.13
N ALA A 339 8.63 -54.19 -9.44
CA ALA A 339 9.20 -55.32 -8.69
C ALA A 339 8.25 -55.82 -7.59
N LEU A 340 7.55 -54.91 -6.90
CA LEU A 340 6.57 -55.28 -5.88
C LEU A 340 5.37 -56.05 -6.49
N ASP A 341 4.89 -55.62 -7.65
CA ASP A 341 3.80 -56.30 -8.37
C ASP A 341 4.23 -57.70 -8.83
N ASP A 342 5.46 -57.86 -9.30
CA ASP A 342 6.05 -59.16 -9.64
C ASP A 342 6.14 -60.09 -8.44
N TYR A 343 6.66 -59.58 -7.31
CA TYR A 343 6.69 -60.34 -6.06
C TYR A 343 5.29 -60.70 -5.57
N ALA A 344 4.31 -59.82 -5.72
CA ALA A 344 2.93 -60.09 -5.33
C ALA A 344 2.30 -61.22 -6.19
N ARG A 345 2.60 -61.28 -7.48
CA ARG A 345 2.16 -62.37 -8.37
C ARG A 345 2.81 -63.70 -7.98
N ALA A 346 4.13 -63.72 -7.81
CA ALA A 346 4.85 -64.92 -7.39
C ALA A 346 4.37 -65.44 -6.02
N PHE A 347 4.07 -64.53 -5.09
CA PHE A 347 3.53 -64.90 -3.79
C PHE A 347 2.13 -65.53 -3.89
N ASP A 348 1.23 -64.96 -4.71
CA ASP A 348 -0.10 -65.51 -4.95
C ASP A 348 -0.02 -66.94 -5.55
N GLU A 349 0.92 -67.19 -6.47
CA GLU A 349 1.19 -68.51 -7.05
C GLU A 349 1.68 -69.52 -6.00
N MET A 350 2.66 -69.13 -5.18
CA MET A 350 3.18 -69.97 -4.10
C MET A 350 2.12 -70.31 -3.05
N GLU A 351 1.23 -69.37 -2.71
CA GLU A 351 0.13 -69.66 -1.78
C GLU A 351 -0.88 -70.65 -2.37
N ALA A 352 -1.20 -70.54 -3.66
CA ALA A 352 -2.10 -71.47 -4.32
C ALA A 352 -1.53 -72.91 -4.31
N GLU A 353 -0.23 -73.07 -4.61
CA GLU A 353 0.46 -74.36 -4.56
C GLU A 353 0.48 -74.95 -3.14
N ARG A 354 0.81 -74.13 -2.14
CA ARG A 354 0.82 -74.54 -0.73
C ARG A 354 -0.56 -75.01 -0.26
N ASP A 355 -1.61 -74.28 -0.61
CA ASP A 355 -2.98 -74.58 -0.20
C ASP A 355 -3.47 -75.89 -0.86
N GLU A 356 -3.06 -76.15 -2.13
CA GLU A 356 -3.36 -77.42 -2.82
C GLU A 356 -2.66 -78.62 -2.17
N LEU A 357 -1.36 -78.52 -1.88
CA LEU A 357 -0.61 -79.58 -1.20
C LEU A 357 -1.20 -79.93 0.17
N ARG A 358 -1.68 -78.91 0.90
CA ARG A 358 -2.31 -79.10 2.21
C ARG A 358 -3.63 -79.85 2.12
N ARG A 359 -4.50 -79.48 1.18
CA ARG A 359 -5.73 -80.24 0.90
C ARG A 359 -5.42 -81.67 0.53
N ALA A 360 -4.49 -81.89 -0.40
CA ALA A 360 -4.10 -83.22 -0.85
C ALA A 360 -3.60 -84.09 0.31
N ASN A 361 -2.74 -83.54 1.18
CA ASN A 361 -2.25 -84.24 2.37
C ASN A 361 -3.37 -84.59 3.35
N GLY A 362 -4.28 -83.65 3.67
CA GLY A 362 -5.39 -83.93 4.58
C GLY A 362 -6.39 -84.95 4.04
N LEU A 363 -6.67 -84.92 2.73
CA LEU A 363 -7.52 -85.90 2.05
C LEU A 363 -6.86 -87.29 1.98
N LEU A 364 -5.56 -87.33 1.71
CA LEU A 364 -4.78 -88.57 1.67
C LEU A 364 -4.69 -89.19 3.07
N ALA A 365 -4.41 -88.40 4.11
CA ALA A 365 -4.42 -88.84 5.49
C ALA A 365 -5.79 -89.42 5.88
N GLY A 366 -6.89 -88.73 5.57
CA GLY A 366 -8.23 -89.25 5.84
C GLY A 366 -8.58 -90.51 5.05
N THR A 367 -8.07 -90.64 3.82
CA THR A 367 -8.25 -91.86 3.02
C THR A 367 -7.46 -93.03 3.61
N LEU A 368 -6.21 -92.80 4.03
CA LEU A 368 -5.39 -93.81 4.70
C LEU A 368 -6.00 -94.27 6.03
N THR A 369 -6.53 -93.35 6.84
CA THR A 369 -7.25 -93.71 8.09
C THR A 369 -8.48 -94.54 7.80
N ARG A 370 -9.30 -94.19 6.79
CA ARG A 370 -10.43 -95.04 6.37
C ARG A 370 -9.98 -96.43 5.91
N TYR A 371 -8.87 -96.55 5.20
CA TYR A 371 -8.31 -97.84 4.82
C TYR A 371 -7.77 -98.63 6.03
N HIS A 372 -7.27 -97.96 7.06
CA HIS A 372 -6.82 -98.58 8.30
C HIS A 372 -8.00 -99.01 9.21
N ASP A 373 -9.10 -98.27 9.21
CA ASP A 373 -10.27 -98.51 10.08
C ASP A 373 -11.38 -99.37 9.43
N ALA A 374 -11.39 -99.54 8.10
CA ALA A 374 -12.41 -100.31 7.41
C ALA A 374 -12.14 -101.83 7.41
N GLY A 375 -12.62 -102.49 8.46
CA GLY A 375 -13.36 -103.74 8.38
C GLY A 375 -14.89 -103.52 8.33
N THR A 376 -15.36 -102.34 7.93
CA THR A 376 -16.81 -102.01 7.93
C THR A 376 -17.18 -101.19 6.70
N GLU A 377 -18.12 -101.74 5.91
CA GLU A 377 -18.77 -101.07 4.78
C GLU A 377 -19.64 -99.92 5.29
N VAL A 378 -19.38 -98.69 4.82
CA VAL A 378 -20.35 -97.60 4.87
C VAL A 378 -20.29 -96.82 3.56
N ALA A 379 -21.49 -96.57 3.04
CA ALA A 379 -21.85 -96.01 1.75
C ALA A 379 -21.07 -94.77 1.31
N ASP A 380 -20.93 -94.64 -0.02
CA ASP A 380 -20.57 -93.42 -0.73
C ASP A 380 -21.45 -92.25 -0.26
N ALA A 381 -20.97 -91.53 0.75
CA ALA A 381 -21.45 -90.20 1.05
C ALA A 381 -20.99 -89.30 -0.10
N GLU A 382 -21.94 -88.99 -0.97
CA GLU A 382 -21.89 -88.07 -2.09
C GLU A 382 -20.88 -86.95 -1.83
N ARG A 383 -19.77 -86.95 -2.57
CA ARG A 383 -18.73 -85.94 -2.45
C ARG A 383 -19.38 -84.57 -2.74
N PRO A 384 -19.44 -83.65 -1.76
CA PRO A 384 -20.07 -82.35 -1.98
C PRO A 384 -19.34 -81.62 -3.11
N PRO A 385 -20.03 -80.74 -3.87
CA PRO A 385 -19.44 -80.04 -5.01
C PRO A 385 -18.16 -79.30 -4.59
N ASP A 386 -17.06 -79.53 -5.31
CA ASP A 386 -15.77 -78.88 -5.05
C ASP A 386 -15.82 -77.35 -5.36
N ASP A 387 -16.92 -76.84 -5.94
CA ASP A 387 -17.13 -75.42 -6.23
C ASP A 387 -18.56 -74.96 -5.91
N PHE A 388 -18.66 -73.88 -5.13
CA PHE A 388 -19.93 -73.25 -4.74
C PHE A 388 -20.18 -72.00 -5.61
N PRO A 389 -21.39 -71.79 -6.14
CA PRO A 389 -21.70 -70.59 -6.94
C PRO A 389 -21.59 -69.28 -6.13
N SER A 390 -22.01 -69.31 -4.86
CA SER A 390 -21.95 -68.17 -3.94
C SER A 390 -21.54 -68.57 -2.52
N PHE A 391 -21.17 -67.59 -1.69
CA PHE A 391 -20.93 -67.86 -0.26
C PHE A 391 -22.22 -68.23 0.49
N ALA A 392 -23.39 -67.80 0.01
CA ALA A 392 -24.67 -68.21 0.58
C ALA A 392 -24.92 -69.71 0.37
N ASP A 393 -24.63 -70.24 -0.82
CA ASP A 393 -24.72 -71.67 -1.12
C ASP A 393 -23.74 -72.49 -0.26
N LEU A 394 -22.52 -71.98 -0.09
CA LEU A 394 -21.50 -72.59 0.78
C LEU A 394 -21.98 -72.68 2.23
N ILE A 395 -22.52 -71.58 2.78
CA ILE A 395 -23.05 -71.55 4.16
C ILE A 395 -24.24 -72.51 4.29
N GLY A 396 -25.15 -72.53 3.31
CA GLY A 396 -26.30 -73.43 3.31
C GLY A 396 -25.88 -74.91 3.28
N ALA A 397 -24.91 -75.25 2.44
CA ALA A 397 -24.36 -76.61 2.38
C ALA A 397 -23.64 -76.99 3.67
N ALA A 398 -22.88 -76.06 4.26
CA ALA A 398 -22.17 -76.29 5.52
C ALA A 398 -23.17 -76.58 6.66
N ALA A 399 -24.21 -75.77 6.78
CA ALA A 399 -25.25 -75.95 7.79
C ALA A 399 -26.03 -77.28 7.63
N ALA A 400 -26.14 -77.78 6.39
CA ALA A 400 -26.83 -79.04 6.10
C ALA A 400 -25.96 -80.29 6.31
N THR A 401 -24.63 -80.17 6.21
CA THR A 401 -23.73 -81.33 6.10
C THR A 401 -22.69 -81.45 7.22
N LEU A 402 -22.38 -80.36 7.94
CA LEU A 402 -21.37 -80.32 8.99
C LEU A 402 -22.04 -80.31 10.38
N GLU A 403 -22.22 -81.52 10.93
CA GLU A 403 -23.00 -81.80 12.14
C GLU A 403 -22.43 -81.12 13.41
N TYR A 404 -21.12 -80.94 13.49
CA TYR A 404 -20.46 -80.40 14.69
C TYR A 404 -20.26 -78.87 14.63
N LEU A 405 -20.86 -78.21 13.63
CA LEU A 405 -20.83 -76.77 13.47
C LEU A 405 -22.21 -76.15 13.68
N GLU A 406 -22.24 -75.04 14.41
CA GLU A 406 -23.42 -74.17 14.48
C GLU A 406 -23.15 -72.85 13.74
N ILE A 407 -23.76 -72.69 12.56
CA ILE A 407 -23.54 -71.50 11.73
C ILE A 407 -24.57 -70.43 12.08
N THR A 408 -24.10 -69.39 12.77
CA THR A 408 -24.91 -68.21 13.14
C THR A 408 -24.54 -66.97 12.32
N ALA A 409 -23.64 -67.12 11.34
CA ALA A 409 -23.20 -66.07 10.44
C ALA A 409 -24.34 -65.51 9.57
N GLU A 410 -24.41 -64.19 9.47
CA GLU A 410 -25.37 -63.50 8.60
C GLU A 410 -24.93 -63.56 7.13
N ALA A 411 -25.90 -63.57 6.21
CA ALA A 411 -25.64 -63.67 4.76
C ALA A 411 -25.17 -62.34 4.11
N ALA A 412 -25.41 -61.19 4.74
CA ALA A 412 -25.10 -59.89 4.15
C ALA A 412 -23.58 -59.63 3.99
N PRO A 413 -22.72 -59.93 4.98
CA PRO A 413 -21.27 -59.72 4.87
C PRO A 413 -20.59 -60.59 3.80
N THR A 414 -21.16 -61.76 3.50
CA THR A 414 -20.61 -62.67 2.48
C THR A 414 -20.96 -62.26 1.05
N ALA A 415 -22.15 -61.67 0.83
CA ALA A 415 -22.59 -61.25 -0.51
C ALA A 415 -21.64 -60.24 -1.18
N ILE A 416 -20.98 -59.37 -0.40
CA ILE A 416 -19.99 -58.41 -0.91
C ILE A 416 -18.79 -59.13 -1.52
N LEU A 417 -18.42 -60.29 -0.97
CA LEU A 417 -17.24 -61.03 -1.40
C LEU A 417 -17.45 -61.75 -2.75
N ASP A 418 -18.70 -62.08 -3.11
CA ASP A 418 -19.01 -62.85 -4.32
C ASP A 418 -18.65 -62.12 -5.63
N HIS A 419 -18.54 -60.78 -5.60
CA HIS A 419 -18.14 -59.97 -6.75
C HIS A 419 -16.62 -59.84 -6.92
N HIS A 420 -15.82 -60.35 -5.99
CA HIS A 420 -14.37 -60.21 -6.03
C HIS A 420 -13.73 -61.24 -7.00
N PRO A 421 -12.66 -60.88 -7.76
CA PRO A 421 -12.00 -61.83 -8.67
C PRO A 421 -11.49 -63.11 -7.99
N LYS A 422 -11.12 -63.03 -6.70
CA LYS A 422 -10.68 -64.18 -5.88
C LYS A 422 -11.84 -64.90 -5.15
N ALA A 423 -13.11 -64.56 -5.39
CA ALA A 423 -14.25 -65.09 -4.63
C ALA A 423 -14.29 -66.63 -4.63
N ALA A 424 -14.11 -67.26 -5.80
CA ALA A 424 -14.09 -68.73 -5.91
C ALA A 424 -12.94 -69.38 -5.09
N ALA A 425 -11.76 -68.77 -5.08
CA ALA A 425 -10.65 -69.26 -4.26
C ALA A 425 -10.94 -69.13 -2.75
N TRP A 426 -11.55 -68.02 -2.34
CA TRP A 426 -11.95 -67.82 -0.95
C TRP A 426 -13.08 -68.73 -0.51
N ARG A 427 -14.05 -69.06 -1.39
CA ARG A 427 -15.10 -70.04 -1.10
C ARG A 427 -14.50 -71.43 -0.88
N ARG A 428 -13.61 -71.89 -1.75
CA ARG A 428 -12.90 -73.18 -1.55
C ARG A 428 -12.15 -73.21 -0.21
N LYS A 429 -11.42 -72.14 0.11
CA LYS A 429 -10.68 -72.02 1.37
C LYS A 429 -11.59 -71.94 2.61
N ALA A 430 -12.73 -71.25 2.50
CA ALA A 430 -13.74 -71.20 3.56
C ALA A 430 -14.35 -72.58 3.79
N TRP A 431 -14.63 -73.33 2.73
CA TRP A 431 -15.12 -74.70 2.83
C TRP A 431 -14.11 -75.64 3.50
N ASP A 432 -12.83 -75.58 3.10
CA ASP A 432 -11.76 -76.33 3.76
C ASP A 432 -11.65 -75.99 5.25
N ALA A 433 -11.81 -74.70 5.59
CA ALA A 433 -11.76 -74.21 6.97
C ALA A 433 -12.94 -74.75 7.79
N LEU A 434 -14.17 -74.69 7.26
CA LEU A 434 -15.35 -75.25 7.91
C LEU A 434 -15.21 -76.75 8.12
N ARG A 435 -14.78 -77.49 7.11
CA ARG A 435 -14.53 -78.94 7.22
C ARG A 435 -13.45 -79.27 8.24
N THR A 436 -12.43 -78.42 8.36
CA THR A 436 -11.39 -78.60 9.39
C THR A 436 -11.93 -78.37 10.79
N LEU A 437 -12.77 -77.34 10.99
CA LEU A 437 -13.44 -77.08 12.26
C LEU A 437 -14.39 -78.23 12.64
N ASP A 438 -15.16 -78.75 11.70
CA ASP A 438 -16.07 -79.89 11.91
C ASP A 438 -15.29 -81.17 12.25
N ALA A 439 -14.22 -81.47 11.52
CA ALA A 439 -13.37 -82.63 11.80
C ALA A 439 -12.70 -82.53 13.18
N TYR A 440 -12.23 -81.34 13.54
CA TYR A 440 -11.69 -81.05 14.86
C TYR A 440 -12.72 -81.32 15.97
N ALA A 441 -13.91 -80.72 15.85
CA ALA A 441 -14.98 -80.86 16.83
C ALA A 441 -15.45 -82.32 16.95
N ARG A 442 -15.61 -83.02 15.83
CA ARG A 442 -15.95 -84.45 15.78
C ARG A 442 -14.90 -85.31 16.48
N ALA A 443 -13.62 -85.11 16.17
CA ALA A 443 -12.52 -85.88 16.76
C ALA A 443 -12.45 -85.68 18.28
N ARG A 444 -12.54 -84.42 18.72
CA ARG A 444 -12.58 -84.08 20.15
C ARG A 444 -13.81 -84.69 20.83
N ARG A 445 -14.98 -84.55 20.22
CA ARG A 445 -16.24 -85.07 20.77
C ARG A 445 -16.23 -86.59 20.92
N SER A 446 -15.72 -87.30 19.92
CA SER A 446 -15.64 -88.77 19.93
C SER A 446 -14.79 -89.29 21.09
N LEU A 447 -13.68 -88.62 21.41
CA LEU A 447 -12.82 -88.97 22.55
C LEU A 447 -13.48 -88.62 23.89
N LEU A 448 -14.12 -87.45 23.98
CA LEU A 448 -14.84 -87.04 25.19
C LEU A 448 -16.03 -87.97 25.51
N ASP A 449 -16.81 -88.36 24.51
CA ASP A 449 -17.92 -89.31 24.67
C ASP A 449 -17.41 -90.72 25.08
N ALA A 450 -16.20 -91.09 24.66
CA ALA A 450 -15.51 -92.30 25.11
C ALA A 450 -14.84 -92.17 26.49
N GLY A 451 -14.92 -90.99 27.14
CA GLY A 451 -14.30 -90.70 28.43
C GLY A 451 -12.76 -90.59 28.39
N GLN A 452 -12.18 -90.36 27.21
CA GLN A 452 -10.74 -90.23 26.99
C GLN A 452 -10.33 -88.75 26.92
N ASP A 453 -9.11 -88.44 27.38
CA ASP A 453 -8.53 -87.10 27.23
C ASP A 453 -8.14 -86.87 25.76
N PRO A 454 -8.63 -85.79 25.10
CA PRO A 454 -8.29 -85.48 23.70
C PRO A 454 -6.79 -85.25 23.46
N GLY A 455 -6.02 -84.94 24.50
CA GLY A 455 -4.58 -84.76 24.42
C GLY A 455 -4.14 -83.46 23.71
N PRO A 456 -2.82 -83.23 23.61
CA PRO A 456 -2.26 -81.96 23.15
C PRO A 456 -2.50 -81.67 21.66
N GLU A 457 -2.74 -82.70 20.85
CA GLU A 457 -3.00 -82.56 19.41
C GLU A 457 -4.40 -82.02 19.09
N LEU A 458 -5.33 -82.14 20.05
CA LEU A 458 -6.70 -81.65 19.94
C LEU A 458 -6.99 -80.53 20.93
N SER A 459 -5.97 -79.92 21.56
CA SER A 459 -6.16 -78.87 22.58
C SER A 459 -6.98 -77.69 22.07
N ASP A 460 -6.78 -77.32 20.80
CA ASP A 460 -7.50 -76.29 20.05
C ASP A 460 -7.38 -76.61 18.54
N VAL A 461 -8.15 -75.90 17.71
CA VAL A 461 -8.10 -76.12 16.25
C VAL A 461 -6.73 -75.78 15.63
N LEU A 462 -5.92 -74.90 16.23
CA LEU A 462 -4.59 -74.57 15.74
C LEU A 462 -3.63 -75.76 15.93
N ALA A 463 -3.69 -76.45 17.06
CA ALA A 463 -2.97 -77.69 17.32
C ALA A 463 -3.39 -78.77 16.32
N PHE A 464 -4.70 -78.95 16.11
CA PHE A 464 -5.22 -79.90 15.13
C PHE A 464 -4.76 -79.60 13.70
N ALA A 465 -4.73 -78.33 13.29
CA ALA A 465 -4.25 -77.95 11.96
C ALA A 465 -2.72 -78.13 11.76
N ARG A 466 -1.95 -78.32 12.85
CA ARG A 466 -0.51 -78.60 12.82
C ARG A 466 -0.19 -80.08 12.69
N THR A 467 -1.10 -80.94 13.15
CA THR A 467 -0.86 -82.39 13.17
C THR A 467 -0.94 -82.99 11.77
N GLY A 468 -1.71 -82.38 10.86
CA GLY A 468 -1.93 -82.91 9.52
C GLY A 468 -2.77 -84.19 9.51
N GLN A 469 -3.46 -84.47 10.63
CA GLN A 469 -4.36 -85.59 10.82
C GLN A 469 -5.55 -85.52 9.81
N PRO A 470 -6.28 -86.63 9.61
CA PRO A 470 -7.50 -86.64 8.80
C PRO A 470 -8.42 -85.44 9.06
N GLY A 471 -8.72 -84.67 8.01
CA GLY A 471 -9.59 -83.50 8.11
C GLY A 471 -8.87 -82.18 8.41
N SER A 472 -7.56 -82.16 8.66
CA SER A 472 -6.74 -80.94 8.71
C SER A 472 -6.46 -80.40 7.29
N LEU A 473 -7.44 -79.73 6.69
CA LEU A 473 -7.38 -79.27 5.29
C LEU A 473 -6.72 -77.89 5.12
N ILE A 474 -6.64 -77.10 6.20
CA ILE A 474 -6.10 -75.74 6.17
C ILE A 474 -4.74 -75.59 6.86
N SER A 475 -4.15 -74.40 6.74
CA SER A 475 -2.90 -74.08 7.41
C SER A 475 -3.07 -73.53 8.82
N ALA A 476 -2.27 -74.03 9.76
CA ALA A 476 -2.16 -73.45 11.08
C ALA A 476 -1.79 -71.96 11.03
N ASN A 477 -1.03 -71.53 10.02
CA ASN A 477 -0.59 -70.13 9.86
C ASN A 477 -1.72 -69.16 9.49
N ILE A 478 -2.90 -69.67 9.11
CA ILE A 478 -4.06 -68.83 8.81
C ILE A 478 -5.05 -68.79 9.98
N ILE A 479 -4.81 -69.53 11.05
CA ILE A 479 -5.66 -69.58 12.25
C ILE A 479 -5.05 -68.67 13.31
N ALA A 480 -5.87 -67.79 13.87
CA ALA A 480 -5.57 -67.01 15.05
C ALA A 480 -6.59 -67.34 16.13
N LEU A 481 -6.14 -67.78 17.30
CA LEU A 481 -7.03 -68.15 18.41
C LEU A 481 -7.52 -66.92 19.22
N ALA A 482 -6.90 -65.76 19.01
CA ALA A 482 -7.26 -64.52 19.67
C ALA A 482 -7.06 -63.31 18.74
N GLU A 483 -7.84 -62.27 19.00
CA GLU A 483 -7.63 -60.94 18.42
C GLU A 483 -6.59 -60.15 19.22
N SER A 484 -6.05 -59.09 18.62
CA SER A 484 -5.10 -58.19 19.30
C SER A 484 -5.68 -57.53 20.55
N ASP A 485 -4.83 -57.27 21.56
CA ASP A 485 -5.23 -56.59 22.82
C ASP A 485 -5.97 -55.28 22.58
N THR A 486 -5.61 -54.53 21.54
CA THR A 486 -6.25 -53.27 21.16
C THR A 486 -7.71 -53.46 20.69
N VAL A 487 -7.99 -54.57 20.00
CA VAL A 487 -9.35 -54.92 19.56
C VAL A 487 -10.18 -55.43 20.74
N THR A 488 -9.56 -56.20 21.63
CA THR A 488 -10.22 -56.79 22.80
C THR A 488 -10.58 -55.74 23.86
N THR A 489 -9.73 -54.72 24.07
CA THR A 489 -9.94 -53.65 25.06
C THR A 489 -10.89 -52.54 24.58
N ASN A 490 -11.05 -52.37 23.27
CA ASN A 490 -11.95 -51.36 22.71
C ASN A 490 -13.36 -51.93 22.52
N GLU A 491 -14.30 -51.45 23.34
CA GLU A 491 -15.67 -51.96 23.35
C GLU A 491 -16.36 -51.92 21.97
N ARG A 492 -16.11 -50.89 21.15
CA ARG A 492 -16.68 -50.81 19.78
C ARG A 492 -16.13 -51.92 18.88
N LEU A 493 -14.82 -52.17 18.93
CA LEU A 493 -14.17 -53.18 18.10
C LEU A 493 -14.51 -54.60 18.59
N ARG A 494 -14.67 -54.77 19.90
CA ARG A 494 -15.13 -56.00 20.55
C ARG A 494 -16.58 -56.34 20.18
N GLN A 495 -17.48 -55.34 20.16
CA GLN A 495 -18.88 -55.52 19.74
C GLN A 495 -18.99 -55.98 18.28
N ALA A 496 -18.13 -55.50 17.39
CA ALA A 496 -18.11 -55.94 15.99
C ALA A 496 -17.80 -57.45 15.82
N ARG A 497 -17.22 -58.09 16.84
CA ARG A 497 -16.87 -59.52 16.89
C ARG A 497 -17.74 -60.31 17.86
N THR A 498 -18.86 -59.73 18.27
CA THR A 498 -19.82 -60.39 19.15
C THR A 498 -20.96 -60.93 18.29
N PHE A 499 -21.15 -62.25 18.22
CA PHE A 499 -22.14 -62.89 17.33
C PHE A 499 -23.13 -63.74 18.13
N ARG A 500 -24.19 -64.22 17.47
CA ARG A 500 -25.24 -65.01 18.12
C ARG A 500 -24.72 -66.40 18.49
N VAL A 501 -25.14 -66.90 19.64
CA VAL A 501 -24.92 -68.27 20.13
C VAL A 501 -26.20 -68.78 20.80
N ASP A 502 -26.31 -70.09 21.00
CA ASP A 502 -27.41 -70.66 21.77
C ASP A 502 -27.38 -70.13 23.22
N PRO A 503 -28.54 -69.78 23.82
CA PRO A 503 -28.64 -69.41 25.23
C PRO A 503 -28.01 -70.41 26.22
N ARG A 504 -27.87 -71.69 25.83
CA ARG A 504 -27.16 -72.74 26.59
C ARG A 504 -25.66 -72.49 26.67
N THR A 505 -25.05 -71.90 25.64
CA THR A 505 -23.63 -71.51 25.63
C THR A 505 -23.42 -70.20 26.38
N ASN A 506 -24.27 -69.21 26.14
CA ASN A 506 -24.25 -67.93 26.85
C ASN A 506 -25.69 -67.41 27.05
N PRO A 507 -26.17 -67.19 28.30
CA PRO A 507 -27.54 -66.73 28.56
C PRO A 507 -27.93 -65.42 27.88
N ALA A 508 -26.97 -64.58 27.49
CA ALA A 508 -27.21 -63.35 26.74
C ALA A 508 -27.57 -63.59 25.25
N GLY A 509 -27.45 -64.83 24.75
CA GLY A 509 -27.68 -65.22 23.36
C GLY A 509 -26.63 -64.71 22.38
N ARG A 510 -25.54 -64.13 22.88
CA ARG A 510 -24.39 -63.65 22.09
C ARG A 510 -23.10 -63.82 22.86
N ASP A 511 -22.01 -64.09 22.14
CA ASP A 511 -20.67 -64.20 22.71
C ASP A 511 -19.61 -63.56 21.79
N TYR A 512 -18.39 -63.40 22.31
CA TYR A 512 -17.25 -62.79 21.64
C TYR A 512 -16.40 -63.82 20.89
N PHE A 513 -16.22 -63.62 19.59
CA PHE A 513 -15.52 -64.51 18.68
C PHE A 513 -14.13 -63.95 18.35
N GLY A 514 -13.21 -64.09 19.30
CA GLY A 514 -11.82 -63.66 19.14
C GLY A 514 -11.01 -64.56 18.18
N ALA A 515 -11.40 -65.83 18.05
CA ALA A 515 -10.74 -66.75 17.15
C ALA A 515 -11.21 -66.54 15.70
N HIS A 516 -10.28 -66.56 14.76
CA HIS A 516 -10.57 -66.36 13.35
C HIS A 516 -9.59 -67.05 12.40
N ILE A 517 -10.05 -67.27 11.17
CA ILE A 517 -9.29 -67.86 10.08
C ILE A 517 -9.20 -66.83 8.95
N ALA A 518 -7.97 -66.49 8.56
CA ALA A 518 -7.72 -65.57 7.45
C ALA A 518 -7.80 -66.31 6.10
N LEU A 519 -8.83 -66.00 5.32
CA LEU A 519 -8.97 -66.54 3.95
C LEU A 519 -8.02 -65.81 2.98
N GLU A 520 -7.72 -64.55 3.28
CA GLU A 520 -6.72 -63.72 2.60
C GLU A 520 -6.05 -62.82 3.66
N ARG A 521 -4.72 -62.70 3.58
CA ARG A 521 -3.92 -62.05 4.63
C ARG A 521 -3.45 -60.66 4.24
N PHE A 522 -3.22 -60.42 2.96
CA PHE A 522 -2.44 -59.26 2.51
C PHE A 522 -3.25 -58.28 1.65
N LYS A 523 -4.30 -58.76 0.96
CA LYS A 523 -5.09 -57.94 0.03
C LYS A 523 -6.49 -57.66 0.58
N SER A 524 -6.87 -56.39 0.63
CA SER A 524 -8.25 -55.96 0.94
C SER A 524 -9.22 -56.57 -0.07
N PRO A 525 -10.44 -57.03 0.32
CA PRO A 525 -11.10 -56.93 1.63
C PRO A 525 -10.59 -57.86 2.74
N ALA A 526 -9.55 -58.66 2.49
CA ALA A 526 -8.91 -59.59 3.44
C ALA A 526 -9.92 -60.42 4.25
N PRO A 527 -10.80 -61.21 3.58
CA PRO A 527 -11.87 -61.91 4.25
C PRO A 527 -11.42 -62.85 5.36
N ARG A 528 -12.23 -62.91 6.42
CA ARG A 528 -12.00 -63.71 7.62
C ARG A 528 -13.26 -64.47 8.02
N LEU A 529 -13.05 -65.66 8.57
CA LEU A 529 -14.07 -66.47 9.23
C LEU A 529 -13.84 -66.38 10.74
N HIS A 530 -14.80 -65.87 11.51
CA HIS A 530 -14.73 -65.85 12.98
C HIS A 530 -15.51 -67.02 13.55
N PHE A 531 -14.88 -67.71 14.52
CA PHE A 531 -15.46 -68.88 15.17
C PHE A 531 -15.28 -68.80 16.69
N LEU A 532 -16.12 -69.55 17.40
CA LEU A 532 -16.04 -69.77 18.84
C LEU A 532 -16.03 -71.26 19.09
N ASP A 533 -14.99 -71.73 19.76
CA ASP A 533 -14.85 -73.11 20.16
C ASP A 533 -15.59 -73.36 21.48
N ASP A 534 -16.72 -74.08 21.41
CA ASP A 534 -17.52 -74.48 22.57
C ASP A 534 -17.55 -76.01 22.72
N THR A 535 -16.55 -76.68 22.17
CA THR A 535 -16.47 -78.15 22.14
C THR A 535 -16.41 -78.78 23.53
N ASP A 536 -15.89 -78.06 24.53
CA ASP A 536 -15.84 -78.51 25.93
C ASP A 536 -17.19 -78.52 26.64
N ARG A 537 -18.16 -77.72 26.18
CA ARG A 537 -19.49 -77.61 26.81
C ARG A 537 -20.57 -78.27 25.97
N THR A 538 -20.69 -77.84 24.72
CA THR A 538 -21.75 -78.27 23.80
C THR A 538 -21.25 -79.32 22.80
N GLY A 539 -19.94 -79.43 22.60
CA GLY A 539 -19.37 -80.31 21.58
C GLY A 539 -19.37 -79.70 20.18
N THR A 540 -19.75 -78.42 20.05
CA THR A 540 -19.90 -77.73 18.77
C THR A 540 -18.98 -76.53 18.65
N VAL A 541 -18.61 -76.19 17.42
CA VAL A 541 -17.93 -74.94 17.10
C VAL A 541 -18.91 -74.00 16.42
N TYR A 542 -19.05 -72.79 16.95
CA TYR A 542 -19.90 -71.76 16.34
C TYR A 542 -19.14 -71.02 15.25
N VAL A 543 -19.80 -70.74 14.13
CA VAL A 543 -19.28 -69.86 13.07
C VAL A 543 -20.15 -68.62 13.01
N GLY A 544 -19.66 -67.53 13.60
CA GLY A 544 -20.44 -66.31 13.84
C GLY A 544 -20.33 -65.27 12.73
N TYR A 545 -19.28 -65.34 11.91
CA TYR A 545 -19.07 -64.39 10.82
C TYR A 545 -18.18 -64.96 9.72
N LEU A 546 -18.55 -64.67 8.48
CA LEU A 546 -17.73 -64.84 7.30
C LEU A 546 -17.90 -63.59 6.44
N GLY A 547 -16.82 -62.87 6.16
CA GLY A 547 -16.93 -61.59 5.47
C GLY A 547 -15.61 -60.84 5.38
N ALA A 548 -15.67 -59.62 4.85
CA ALA A 548 -14.52 -58.71 4.82
C ALA A 548 -13.93 -58.50 6.22
N HIS A 549 -12.67 -58.09 6.28
CA HIS A 549 -12.00 -57.82 7.55
C HIS A 549 -12.81 -56.81 8.39
N LEU A 550 -13.17 -57.21 9.62
CA LEU A 550 -13.90 -56.35 10.55
C LEU A 550 -13.06 -55.13 10.98
N PRO A 551 -13.67 -53.99 11.33
CA PRO A 551 -12.93 -52.76 11.65
C PRO A 551 -11.81 -52.96 12.68
N THR A 552 -10.70 -52.24 12.49
CA THR A 552 -9.55 -52.21 13.42
C THR A 552 -9.19 -50.77 13.79
N SER A 553 -8.31 -50.57 14.76
CA SER A 553 -7.86 -49.24 15.20
C SER A 553 -7.15 -48.41 14.11
N LYS A 554 -6.76 -49.02 12.98
CA LYS A 554 -6.10 -48.37 11.84
C LYS A 554 -7.02 -48.06 10.66
N THR A 555 -8.31 -48.40 10.76
CA THR A 555 -9.32 -48.16 9.72
C THR A 555 -10.41 -47.29 10.34
N ASN A 556 -10.32 -45.98 10.10
CA ASN A 556 -11.40 -45.02 10.38
C ASN A 556 -12.32 -44.91 9.17
#